data_AF-A0A9P8UT80-F1
#
_entry.id   AF-A0A9P8UT80-F1
#
_cell.length_a   1.000
_cell.length_b   1.000
_cell.length_c   1.000
_cell.angle_alpha   90.00
_cell.angle_beta   90.00
_cell.angle_gamma   90.00
#
_symmetry.space_group_name_H-M   'P 1'
#
loop_
_entity.id
_entity.type
_entity.pdbx_description
1 polymer ?
#
loop_
_entity_poly.entity_id
_entity_poly.type
_entity_poly.pdbx_seq_one_letter_code
_entity_poly.pdbx_strand_id
1 'polypeptide(L)'
;MRLLAIQLFGLLGVQALIGRNAPGNIRPSAIDERAAEAFKPENPIVARGKDDEFYLHELRVGDLIMKGTDASVYEARKHVLGSKYALKKDYNDPKALQTEYAVYQAIDGKNIGPALEGRVDDIDTENLDTGLLLQYVEIQETKKGSKEHAKGAVEALKKFHDLGWIHGDTAALGNYLVDKDDDDKVYLSDFSKSSKNDDGREKNEDLRNLKSAFSDVKWKGEGEYEIDD
;
A
#
# COMPACT_ATOMS: atom_id res chain seq x y z
N MET A 1 2.20 -41.24 -5.10
CA MET A 1 1.16 -40.42 -4.45
C MET A 1 1.80 -39.12 -4.01
N ARG A 2 1.55 -38.02 -4.73
CA ARG A 2 2.04 -36.68 -4.38
C ARG A 2 0.96 -36.00 -3.54
N LEU A 3 1.30 -35.61 -2.32
CA LEU A 3 0.48 -34.77 -1.45
C LEU A 3 0.58 -33.33 -1.93
N LEU A 4 -0.54 -32.80 -2.43
CA LEU A 4 -0.73 -31.37 -2.67
C LEU A 4 -1.03 -30.70 -1.32
N ALA A 5 -0.14 -29.79 -0.90
CA ALA A 5 -0.41 -28.88 0.20
C ALA A 5 -1.29 -27.74 -0.34
N ILE A 6 -2.54 -27.72 0.10
CA ILE A 6 -3.50 -26.64 -0.13
C ILE A 6 -3.14 -25.51 0.84
N GLN A 7 -2.63 -24.38 0.32
CA GLN A 7 -2.57 -23.13 1.07
C GLN A 7 -3.95 -22.47 1.02
N LEU A 8 -4.57 -22.33 2.20
CA LEU A 8 -5.87 -21.72 2.41
C LEU A 8 -5.70 -20.39 3.15
N PHE A 9 -6.66 -19.49 2.92
CA PHE A 9 -6.88 -18.16 3.49
C PHE A 9 -6.22 -16.97 2.79
N GLY A 10 -6.76 -16.65 1.61
CA GLY A 10 -7.27 -15.31 1.38
C GLY A 10 -8.60 -15.15 2.11
N LEU A 11 -8.69 -14.17 3.00
CA LEU A 11 -9.91 -13.56 3.54
C LEU A 11 -9.46 -12.57 4.62
N LEU A 12 -9.46 -11.28 4.29
CA LEU A 12 -9.85 -10.19 5.18
C LEU A 12 -10.13 -8.99 4.27
N GLY A 13 -11.35 -8.97 3.72
CA GLY A 13 -11.96 -7.73 3.29
C GLY A 13 -12.04 -6.81 4.51
N VAL A 14 -11.63 -5.56 4.33
CA VAL A 14 -11.77 -4.53 5.34
C VAL A 14 -13.26 -4.23 5.49
N GLN A 15 -13.91 -4.88 6.45
CA GLN A 15 -15.20 -4.43 6.95
C GLN A 15 -14.97 -3.14 7.75
N ALA A 16 -15.31 -2.00 7.16
CA ALA A 16 -15.61 -0.80 7.94
C ALA A 16 -16.90 -1.08 8.74
N LEU A 17 -16.74 -1.62 9.94
CA LEU A 17 -17.85 -1.91 10.83
C LEU A 17 -18.30 -0.60 11.50
N ILE A 18 -19.48 -0.13 11.09
CA ILE A 18 -20.22 0.93 11.77
C ILE A 18 -20.51 0.48 13.21
N GLY A 19 -19.95 1.20 14.19
CA GLY A 19 -20.44 1.33 15.55
C GLY A 19 -20.34 0.09 16.46
N ARG A 20 -19.18 -0.13 17.10
CA ARG A 20 -19.09 -0.75 18.44
C ARG A 20 -17.97 -0.11 19.25
N ASN A 21 -18.26 0.22 20.51
CA ASN A 21 -17.28 0.74 21.47
C ASN A 21 -16.12 -0.25 21.62
N ALA A 22 -14.89 0.25 21.52
CA ALA A 22 -13.68 -0.53 21.77
C ALA A 22 -13.67 -1.09 23.21
N PRO A 23 -13.21 -2.34 23.42
CA PRO A 23 -12.98 -2.87 24.76
C PRO A 23 -11.87 -2.06 25.44
N GLY A 24 -12.13 -1.68 26.69
CA GLY A 24 -11.42 -0.62 27.40
C GLY A 24 -9.94 -0.86 27.68
N ASN A 25 -9.25 0.28 27.83
CA ASN A 25 -7.96 0.48 28.48
C ASN A 25 -6.79 -0.37 27.96
N ILE A 26 -6.45 -0.17 26.69
CA ILE A 26 -5.04 -0.26 26.28
C ILE A 26 -4.41 1.06 26.71
N ARG A 27 -3.46 1.01 27.66
CA ARG A 27 -2.70 2.21 28.04
C ARG A 27 -1.99 2.75 26.79
N PRO A 28 -2.02 4.06 26.53
CA PRO A 28 -1.19 4.65 25.49
C PRO A 28 0.27 4.25 25.72
N SER A 29 0.97 3.82 24.68
CA SER A 29 2.42 3.71 24.76
C SER A 29 2.98 5.12 25.04
N ALA A 30 4.14 5.23 25.68
CA ALA A 30 4.78 6.49 26.06
C ALA A 30 5.13 7.45 24.87
N ILE A 31 4.67 7.12 23.67
CA ILE A 31 4.79 7.85 22.41
C ILE A 31 3.65 8.88 22.28
N ASP A 32 2.44 8.57 22.77
CA ASP A 32 1.25 9.43 22.66
C ASP A 32 1.39 10.73 23.49
N GLU A 33 2.14 10.71 24.59
CA GLU A 33 2.37 11.89 25.43
C GLU A 33 3.40 12.87 24.81
N ARG A 34 4.35 12.39 23.98
CA ARG A 34 5.41 13.25 23.40
C ARG A 34 4.99 13.96 22.13
N ALA A 35 4.07 13.37 21.36
CA ALA A 35 3.49 14.02 20.19
C ALA A 35 2.78 15.34 20.55
N ALA A 36 2.31 15.51 21.79
CA ALA A 36 1.64 16.74 22.22
C ALA A 36 2.61 17.94 22.42
N GLU A 37 3.88 17.70 22.76
CA GLU A 37 4.84 18.78 23.07
C GLU A 37 5.62 19.30 21.85
N ALA A 38 5.71 18.52 20.76
CA ALA A 38 6.44 18.89 19.55
C ALA A 38 5.72 19.92 18.66
N PHE A 39 4.40 20.09 18.81
CA PHE A 39 3.58 21.04 18.03
C PHE A 39 3.33 22.35 18.77
N LYS A 40 4.40 23.09 19.10
CA LYS A 40 4.25 24.48 19.56
C LYS A 40 4.19 25.44 18.37
N PRO A 41 3.30 26.46 18.38
CA PRO A 41 3.14 27.44 17.29
C PRO A 41 4.45 28.14 16.88
N GLU A 42 5.39 28.25 17.82
CA GLU A 42 6.70 28.89 17.63
C GLU A 42 7.73 28.10 16.80
N ASN A 43 7.44 26.85 16.40
CA ASN A 43 8.28 26.09 15.45
C ASN A 43 7.58 26.00 14.07
N PRO A 44 7.76 27.00 13.18
CA PRO A 44 7.17 26.93 11.85
C PRO A 44 7.80 25.78 11.06
N ILE A 45 6.97 24.84 10.60
CA ILE A 45 7.39 23.84 9.62
C ILE A 45 7.71 24.59 8.32
N VAL A 46 8.98 24.61 7.95
CA VAL A 46 9.48 25.13 6.68
C VAL A 46 8.75 24.39 5.55
N ALA A 47 8.23 25.11 4.55
CA ALA A 47 7.64 24.47 3.37
C ALA A 47 8.68 23.56 2.71
N ARG A 48 8.45 22.25 2.79
CA ARG A 48 9.38 21.19 2.41
C ARG A 48 9.06 20.65 1.00
N GLY A 49 10.10 20.30 0.25
CA GLY A 49 10.03 19.77 -1.11
C GLY A 49 9.68 18.28 -1.14
N LYS A 50 9.45 17.75 -2.34
CA LYS A 50 9.03 16.36 -2.58
C LYS A 50 10.12 15.31 -2.28
N ASP A 51 11.36 15.75 -2.11
CA ASP A 51 12.53 14.91 -1.82
C ASP A 51 12.93 14.94 -0.33
N ASP A 52 12.11 15.54 0.53
CA ASP A 52 12.48 15.76 1.92
C ASP A 52 12.23 14.50 2.78
N GLU A 53 13.23 14.13 3.57
CA GLU A 53 13.09 13.13 4.64
C GLU A 53 12.19 13.71 5.74
N PHE A 54 11.19 12.93 6.15
CA PHE A 54 10.35 13.25 7.31
C PHE A 54 10.89 12.52 8.53
N TYR A 55 10.86 13.18 9.69
CA TYR A 55 11.10 12.50 10.95
C TYR A 55 9.79 12.01 11.56
N LEU A 56 9.83 10.85 12.24
CA LEU A 56 8.62 10.29 12.84
C LEU A 56 7.95 11.25 13.84
N HIS A 57 8.72 12.05 14.57
CA HIS A 57 8.19 13.05 15.51
C HIS A 57 7.49 14.24 14.83
N GLU A 58 7.67 14.42 13.51
CA GLU A 58 6.94 15.41 12.71
C GLU A 58 5.53 14.92 12.33
N LEU A 59 5.21 13.65 12.63
CA LEU A 59 3.94 13.02 12.32
C LEU A 59 3.16 12.69 13.59
N ARG A 60 1.85 12.92 13.54
CA ARG A 60 0.91 12.25 14.44
C ARG A 60 0.53 10.91 13.83
N VAL A 61 1.03 9.83 14.39
CA VAL A 61 0.63 8.46 14.04
C VAL A 61 -0.66 8.12 14.78
N GLY A 62 -1.66 7.65 14.04
CA GLY A 62 -2.96 7.24 14.54
C GLY A 62 -3.12 5.73 14.58
N ASP A 63 -4.33 5.26 14.32
CA ASP A 63 -4.69 3.85 14.43
C ASP A 63 -3.98 2.97 13.39
N LEU A 64 -3.72 1.72 13.77
CA LEU A 64 -3.32 0.66 12.85
C LEU A 64 -4.46 0.41 11.86
N ILE A 65 -4.19 0.60 10.57
CA ILE A 65 -5.11 0.31 9.47
C ILE A 65 -5.03 -1.16 9.08
N MET A 66 -3.80 -1.66 8.90
CA MET A 66 -3.55 -3.02 8.42
C MET A 66 -2.22 -3.55 8.96
N LYS A 67 -2.20 -4.82 9.32
CA LYS A 67 -0.96 -5.55 9.62
C LYS A 67 -0.70 -6.58 8.53
N GLY A 68 0.31 -6.33 7.70
CA GLY A 68 0.78 -7.26 6.69
C GLY A 68 1.79 -8.26 7.25
N THR A 69 2.24 -9.18 6.40
CA THR A 69 3.34 -10.10 6.74
C THR A 69 4.69 -9.40 6.78
N ASP A 70 4.86 -8.35 5.97
CA ASP A 70 6.16 -7.71 5.75
C ASP A 70 6.27 -6.36 6.45
N ALA A 71 5.14 -5.66 6.65
CA ALA A 71 5.07 -4.34 7.28
C ALA A 71 3.67 -4.08 7.86
N SER A 72 3.54 -3.04 8.68
CA SER A 72 2.27 -2.53 9.20
C SER A 72 1.95 -1.16 8.63
N VAL A 73 0.66 -0.86 8.46
CA VAL A 73 0.16 0.40 7.91
C VAL A 73 -0.68 1.11 8.96
N TYR A 74 -0.34 2.36 9.23
CA TYR A 74 -0.99 3.22 10.23
C TYR A 74 -1.60 4.45 9.57
N GLU A 75 -2.65 5.00 10.16
CA GLU A 75 -3.05 6.38 9.87
C GLU A 75 -1.93 7.32 10.30
N ALA A 76 -1.65 8.36 9.49
CA ALA A 76 -0.72 9.40 9.87
C ALA A 76 -1.21 10.78 9.43
N ARG A 77 -0.77 11.82 10.13
CA ARG A 77 -1.02 13.22 9.79
C ARG A 77 0.22 14.07 10.08
N LYS A 78 0.56 14.97 9.17
CA LYS A 78 1.64 15.96 9.39
C LYS A 78 1.29 17.02 10.45
N HIS A 79 -0.01 17.23 10.69
CA HIS A 79 -0.54 18.18 11.67
C HIS A 79 -1.87 17.68 12.24
N VAL A 80 -2.29 18.16 13.42
CA VAL A 80 -3.57 17.79 14.05
C VAL A 80 -4.78 18.01 13.13
N LEU A 81 -4.74 19.05 12.29
CA LEU A 81 -5.75 19.38 11.28
C LEU A 81 -5.27 19.09 9.85
N GLY A 82 -4.13 18.43 9.70
CA GLY A 82 -3.50 18.16 8.40
C GLY A 82 -4.20 17.04 7.63
N SER A 83 -3.83 16.95 6.35
CA SER A 83 -4.23 15.85 5.47
C SER A 83 -3.91 14.49 6.09
N LYS A 84 -4.74 13.52 5.76
CA LYS A 84 -4.59 12.13 6.16
C LYS A 84 -3.59 11.44 5.23
N TYR A 85 -2.71 10.62 5.80
CA TYR A 85 -1.72 9.81 5.11
C TYR A 85 -1.78 8.37 5.63
N ALA A 86 -1.21 7.46 4.85
CA ALA A 86 -0.90 6.10 5.30
C ALA A 86 0.60 6.00 5.56
N LEU A 87 0.99 5.65 6.78
CA LEU A 87 2.38 5.37 7.14
C LEU A 87 2.60 3.86 7.14
N LYS A 88 3.34 3.35 6.16
CA LYS A 88 3.77 1.95 6.12
C LYS A 88 5.14 1.84 6.78
N LYS A 89 5.24 1.11 7.90
CA LYS A 89 6.47 0.96 8.70
C LYS A 89 6.52 -0.40 9.39
N ASP A 90 7.47 -0.59 10.31
CA ASP A 90 7.70 -1.88 11.00
C ASP A 90 8.03 -3.00 10.01
N TYR A 91 8.90 -2.71 9.03
CA TYR A 91 9.32 -3.68 8.04
C TYR A 91 10.12 -4.82 8.68
N ASN A 92 9.76 -6.07 8.38
CA ASN A 92 10.47 -7.24 8.86
C ASN A 92 11.80 -7.48 8.12
N ASP A 93 11.92 -6.99 6.88
CA ASP A 93 13.14 -7.05 6.07
C ASP A 93 13.49 -5.66 5.52
N PRO A 94 14.66 -5.09 5.85
CA PRO A 94 15.11 -3.82 5.29
C PRO A 94 15.17 -3.79 3.76
N LYS A 95 15.39 -4.95 3.10
CA LYS A 95 15.37 -5.03 1.63
C LYS A 95 13.97 -4.80 1.06
N ALA A 96 12.93 -5.28 1.74
CA ALA A 96 11.55 -5.06 1.33
C ALA A 96 11.22 -3.56 1.30
N LEU A 97 11.63 -2.82 2.33
CA LEU A 97 11.49 -1.36 2.36
C LEU A 97 12.25 -0.69 1.20
N GLN A 98 13.52 -1.07 0.97
CA GLN A 98 14.33 -0.47 -0.10
C GLN A 98 13.72 -0.71 -1.49
N THR A 99 13.25 -1.93 -1.75
CA THR A 99 12.55 -2.29 -2.98
C THR A 99 11.28 -1.45 -3.15
N GLU A 100 10.43 -1.42 -2.13
CA GLU A 100 9.15 -0.72 -2.19
C GLU A 100 9.35 0.80 -2.34
N TYR A 101 10.33 1.38 -1.65
CA TYR A 101 10.70 2.79 -1.82
C TYR A 101 11.14 3.11 -3.25
N ALA A 102 12.04 2.30 -3.81
CA ALA A 102 12.52 2.48 -5.18
C ALA A 102 11.38 2.36 -6.21
N VAL A 103 10.41 1.48 -5.96
CA VAL A 103 9.20 1.37 -6.78
C VAL A 103 8.35 2.63 -6.66
N TYR A 104 8.04 3.09 -5.45
CA TYR A 104 7.24 4.30 -5.24
C TYR A 104 7.87 5.53 -5.90
N GLN A 105 9.19 5.66 -5.85
CA GLN A 105 9.91 6.71 -6.59
C GLN A 105 9.74 6.56 -8.11
N ALA A 106 9.76 5.34 -8.64
CA ALA A 106 9.63 5.10 -10.08
C ALA A 106 8.21 5.35 -10.62
N ILE A 107 7.18 5.12 -9.79
CA ILE A 107 5.77 5.24 -10.19
C ILE A 107 5.12 6.57 -9.82
N ASP A 108 5.83 7.42 -9.08
CA ASP A 108 5.33 8.70 -8.61
C ASP A 108 4.80 9.58 -9.77
N GLY A 109 3.61 10.14 -9.56
CA GLY A 109 2.87 10.93 -10.56
C GLY A 109 2.31 10.14 -11.75
N LYS A 110 2.40 8.80 -11.77
CA LYS A 110 1.92 7.97 -12.90
C LYS A 110 0.55 7.31 -12.67
N ASN A 111 -0.09 7.56 -11.53
CA ASN A 111 -1.35 6.94 -11.12
C ASN A 111 -1.31 5.39 -11.23
N ILE A 112 -0.25 4.79 -10.69
CA ILE A 112 -0.10 3.33 -10.58
C ILE A 112 -0.34 2.89 -9.14
N GLY A 113 0.26 3.57 -8.17
CA GLY A 113 0.04 3.38 -6.74
C GLY A 113 -0.36 4.69 -6.05
N PRO A 114 -0.66 4.67 -4.75
CA PRO A 114 -0.80 5.89 -3.96
C PRO A 114 0.44 6.78 -4.10
N ALA A 115 0.26 8.10 -4.08
CA ALA A 115 1.39 9.02 -4.20
C ALA A 115 2.36 8.86 -3.03
N LEU A 116 3.66 8.85 -3.31
CA LEU A 116 4.71 8.89 -2.30
C LEU A 116 4.84 10.32 -1.79
N GLU A 117 4.66 10.49 -0.49
CA GLU A 117 4.94 11.76 0.16
C GLU A 117 6.41 11.85 0.57
N GLY A 118 6.97 10.74 1.07
CA GLY A 118 8.39 10.65 1.37
C GLY A 118 8.72 9.46 2.26
N ARG A 119 10.01 9.35 2.58
CA ARG A 119 10.51 8.42 3.58
C ARG A 119 10.37 9.04 4.97
N VAL A 120 10.02 8.21 5.95
CA VAL A 120 9.95 8.59 7.37
C VAL A 120 11.03 7.86 8.13
N ASP A 121 11.90 8.59 8.81
CA ASP A 121 12.94 8.02 9.65
C ASP A 121 12.66 8.29 11.14
N ASP A 122 12.81 7.25 11.96
CA ASP A 122 12.84 7.35 13.42
C ASP A 122 14.31 7.48 13.88
N ILE A 123 14.73 8.73 14.07
CA ILE A 123 16.11 9.08 14.45
C ILE A 123 16.37 8.95 15.96
N ASP A 124 15.33 8.73 16.76
CA ASP A 124 15.43 8.72 18.23
C ASP A 124 15.62 7.30 18.80
N THR A 125 15.66 6.29 17.94
CA THR A 125 15.89 4.89 18.31
C THR A 125 17.26 4.41 17.85
N GLU A 126 17.97 3.62 18.68
CA GLU A 126 19.25 2.99 18.30
C GLU A 126 19.11 2.09 17.06
N ASN A 127 17.89 1.67 16.76
CA ASN A 127 17.50 1.04 15.50
C ASN A 127 16.76 2.08 14.67
N LEU A 128 17.36 2.59 13.59
CA LEU A 128 16.67 3.44 12.61
C LEU A 128 15.44 2.68 12.07
N ASP A 129 14.27 2.96 12.62
CA ASP A 129 13.01 2.44 12.11
C ASP A 129 12.57 3.38 11.00
N THR A 130 12.36 2.82 9.82
CA THR A 130 12.16 3.61 8.61
C THR A 130 10.93 3.10 7.86
N GLY A 131 10.13 4.04 7.38
CA GLY A 131 8.85 3.77 6.76
C GLY A 131 8.59 4.68 5.58
N LEU A 132 7.44 4.47 4.94
CA LEU A 132 6.98 5.23 3.78
C LEU A 132 5.70 5.96 4.14
N LEU A 133 5.70 7.27 3.93
CA LEU A 133 4.51 8.09 4.01
C LEU A 133 3.86 8.16 2.63
N LEU A 134 2.64 7.67 2.55
CA LEU A 134 1.88 7.56 1.31
C LEU A 134 0.59 8.37 1.40
N GLN A 135 0.09 8.81 0.25
CA GLN A 135 -1.26 9.34 0.12
C GLN A 135 -2.27 8.37 0.76
N TYR A 136 -3.13 8.89 1.62
CA TYR A 136 -4.28 8.12 2.09
C TYR A 136 -5.33 8.06 0.99
N VAL A 137 -5.67 6.84 0.57
CA VAL A 137 -6.77 6.57 -0.36
C VAL A 137 -7.93 6.01 0.46
N GLU A 138 -9.10 6.63 0.38
CA GLU A 138 -10.31 5.98 0.87
C GLU A 138 -10.66 4.85 -0.09
N ILE A 139 -10.60 3.62 0.40
CA ILE A 139 -10.80 2.42 -0.41
C ILE A 139 -12.15 1.78 -0.15
N GLN A 140 -12.66 1.10 -1.17
CA GLN A 140 -13.73 0.11 -1.04
C GLN A 140 -13.19 -1.32 -1.21
N GLU A 141 -14.02 -2.32 -0.91
CA GLU A 141 -13.64 -3.71 -1.07
C GLU A 141 -13.45 -4.09 -2.55
N THR A 142 -12.28 -4.65 -2.86
CA THR A 142 -11.98 -5.19 -4.20
C THR A 142 -12.77 -6.46 -4.45
N LYS A 143 -13.77 -6.35 -5.31
CA LYS A 143 -14.65 -7.46 -5.70
C LYS A 143 -14.00 -8.32 -6.80
N LYS A 144 -13.83 -9.61 -6.52
CA LYS A 144 -13.31 -10.64 -7.43
C LYS A 144 -14.00 -10.72 -8.80
N GLY A 145 -15.31 -10.44 -8.85
CA GLY A 145 -16.12 -10.48 -10.07
C GLY A 145 -16.44 -9.11 -10.68
N SER A 146 -15.85 -8.03 -10.17
CA SER A 146 -16.05 -6.69 -10.75
C SER A 146 -15.18 -6.53 -11.99
N LYS A 147 -15.81 -6.22 -13.13
CA LYS A 147 -15.09 -5.99 -14.39
C LYS A 147 -14.33 -4.67 -14.35
N GLU A 148 -14.92 -3.67 -13.71
CA GLU A 148 -14.39 -2.32 -13.52
C GLU A 148 -13.10 -2.38 -12.70
N HIS A 149 -13.12 -3.09 -11.57
CA HIS A 149 -11.93 -3.27 -10.73
C HIS A 149 -10.83 -4.04 -11.46
N ALA A 150 -11.20 -5.12 -12.17
CA ALA A 150 -10.25 -5.91 -12.95
C ALA A 150 -9.61 -5.07 -14.06
N LYS A 151 -10.39 -4.21 -14.74
CA LYS A 151 -9.90 -3.30 -15.78
C LYS A 151 -8.92 -2.28 -15.21
N GLY A 152 -9.27 -1.62 -14.10
CA GLY A 152 -8.37 -0.68 -13.43
C GLY A 152 -7.06 -1.35 -12.99
N ALA A 153 -7.14 -2.55 -12.41
CA ALA A 153 -5.98 -3.34 -12.01
C ALA A 153 -5.06 -3.69 -13.20
N VAL A 154 -5.66 -4.11 -14.32
CA VAL A 154 -4.96 -4.41 -15.59
C VAL A 154 -4.26 -3.17 -16.14
N GLU A 155 -4.93 -2.02 -16.15
CA GLU A 155 -4.35 -0.77 -16.62
C GLU A 155 -3.18 -0.31 -15.76
N ALA A 156 -3.29 -0.42 -14.44
CA ALA A 156 -2.22 -0.10 -13.51
C ALA A 156 -1.03 -1.06 -13.67
N LEU A 157 -1.28 -2.37 -13.77
CA LEU A 157 -0.24 -3.39 -13.97
C LEU A 157 0.48 -3.22 -15.32
N LYS A 158 -0.25 -2.92 -16.39
CA LYS A 158 0.35 -2.63 -17.70
C LYS A 158 1.30 -1.45 -17.63
N LYS A 159 0.87 -0.33 -17.02
CA LYS A 159 1.73 0.85 -16.81
C LYS A 159 2.95 0.50 -15.96
N PHE A 160 2.79 -0.36 -14.95
CA PHE A 160 3.89 -0.82 -14.10
C PHE A 160 4.92 -1.63 -14.90
N HIS A 161 4.46 -2.57 -15.71
CA HIS A 161 5.30 -3.35 -16.62
C HIS A 161 6.00 -2.49 -17.69
N ASP A 162 5.34 -1.45 -18.19
CA ASP A 162 5.92 -0.50 -19.17
C ASP A 162 7.10 0.31 -18.57
N LEU A 163 7.19 0.41 -17.24
CA LEU A 163 8.32 1.01 -16.53
C LEU A 163 9.48 0.02 -16.29
N GLY A 164 9.37 -1.23 -16.75
CA GLY A 164 10.37 -2.27 -16.55
C GLY A 164 10.40 -2.83 -15.13
N TRP A 165 9.22 -2.90 -14.48
CA TRP A 165 9.05 -3.54 -13.18
C TRP A 165 8.10 -4.73 -13.27
N ILE A 166 8.35 -5.73 -12.45
CA ILE A 166 7.49 -6.87 -12.14
C ILE A 166 7.01 -6.70 -10.71
N HIS A 167 5.72 -6.89 -10.44
CA HIS A 167 5.13 -6.73 -9.12
C HIS A 167 5.44 -7.93 -8.23
N GLY A 168 5.29 -9.14 -8.76
CA GLY A 168 5.63 -10.39 -8.08
C GLY A 168 4.65 -10.84 -6.99
N ASP A 169 3.51 -10.15 -6.82
CA ASP A 169 2.46 -10.52 -5.86
C ASP A 169 1.05 -10.09 -6.30
N THR A 170 0.72 -10.38 -7.54
CA THR A 170 -0.54 -9.98 -8.18
C THR A 170 -1.70 -10.94 -7.92
N ALA A 171 -1.48 -12.03 -7.17
CA ALA A 171 -2.53 -13.00 -6.86
C ALA A 171 -3.44 -12.57 -5.69
N ALA A 172 -2.98 -11.63 -4.85
CA ALA A 172 -3.72 -11.17 -3.68
C ALA A 172 -4.64 -9.99 -4.02
N LEU A 173 -5.95 -10.17 -3.81
CA LEU A 173 -6.93 -9.09 -4.03
C LEU A 173 -6.66 -7.83 -3.18
N GLY A 174 -6.01 -8.00 -2.02
CA GLY A 174 -5.66 -6.89 -1.12
C GLY A 174 -4.61 -5.93 -1.69
N ASN A 175 -3.89 -6.32 -2.74
CA ASN A 175 -2.87 -5.47 -3.38
C ASN A 175 -3.48 -4.49 -4.40
N TYR A 176 -4.78 -4.60 -4.66
CA TYR A 176 -5.54 -3.67 -5.51
C TYR A 176 -6.41 -2.78 -4.63
N LEU A 177 -6.10 -1.49 -4.59
CA LEU A 177 -6.82 -0.49 -3.83
C LEU A 177 -7.80 0.24 -4.75
N VAL A 178 -9.09 -0.09 -4.65
CA VAL A 178 -10.14 0.56 -5.43
C VAL A 178 -10.58 1.83 -4.71
N ASP A 179 -10.50 2.97 -5.39
CA ASP A 179 -10.99 4.24 -4.88
C ASP A 179 -12.49 4.11 -4.54
N LYS A 180 -12.88 4.59 -3.36
CA LYS A 180 -14.25 4.46 -2.86
C LYS A 180 -15.26 5.27 -3.68
N ASP A 181 -14.82 6.35 -4.32
CA ASP A 181 -15.67 7.24 -5.08
C ASP A 181 -15.62 6.97 -6.60
N ASP A 182 -14.74 6.06 -7.04
CA ASP A 182 -14.50 5.74 -8.46
C ASP A 182 -14.05 4.27 -8.66
N ASP A 183 -14.98 3.40 -9.05
CA ASP A 183 -14.75 1.95 -9.26
C ASP A 183 -13.71 1.65 -10.36
N ASP A 184 -13.49 2.58 -11.31
CA ASP A 184 -12.50 2.42 -12.39
C ASP A 184 -11.08 2.82 -11.93
N LYS A 185 -10.96 3.48 -10.78
CA LYS A 185 -9.70 4.00 -10.26
C LYS A 185 -9.09 3.04 -9.25
N VAL A 186 -8.21 2.19 -9.77
CA VAL A 186 -7.51 1.17 -8.98
C VAL A 186 -6.02 1.49 -8.89
N TYR A 187 -5.49 1.41 -7.68
CA TYR A 187 -4.06 1.52 -7.41
C TYR A 187 -3.46 0.16 -7.04
N LEU A 188 -2.26 -0.12 -7.53
CA LEU A 188 -1.41 -1.19 -7.03
C LEU A 188 -0.76 -0.78 -5.70
N SER A 189 -0.50 -1.77 -4.86
CA SER A 189 0.13 -1.59 -3.56
C SER A 189 0.91 -2.84 -3.17
N ASP A 190 1.73 -2.71 -2.13
CA ASP A 190 2.60 -3.77 -1.61
C ASP A 190 3.68 -4.23 -2.61
N PHE A 191 4.62 -3.32 -2.89
CA PHE A 191 5.71 -3.55 -3.84
C PHE A 191 6.94 -4.22 -3.22
N SER A 192 6.83 -4.82 -2.03
CA SER A 192 7.96 -5.42 -1.30
C SER A 192 8.66 -6.53 -2.10
N LYS A 193 7.91 -7.24 -2.94
CA LYS A 193 8.38 -8.35 -3.80
C LYS A 193 8.68 -7.93 -5.24
N SER A 194 8.56 -6.65 -5.55
CA SER A 194 8.77 -6.16 -6.90
C SER A 194 10.24 -6.27 -7.33
N SER A 195 10.46 -6.40 -8.63
CA SER A 195 11.82 -6.43 -9.17
C SER A 195 11.91 -5.66 -10.48
N LYS A 196 13.07 -5.05 -10.73
CA LYS A 196 13.32 -4.28 -11.95
C LYS A 196 13.86 -5.20 -13.03
N ASN A 197 12.98 -5.64 -13.93
CA ASN A 197 13.34 -6.44 -15.10
C ASN A 197 12.30 -6.29 -16.22
N ASP A 198 12.66 -6.75 -17.42
CA ASP A 198 11.81 -6.69 -18.62
C ASP A 198 11.53 -8.09 -19.20
N ASP A 199 11.54 -9.13 -18.35
CA ASP A 199 11.29 -10.50 -18.80
C ASP A 199 9.80 -10.67 -19.12
N GLY A 200 9.49 -10.88 -20.41
CA GLY A 200 8.13 -11.13 -20.86
C GLY A 200 7.47 -12.36 -20.23
N ARG A 201 8.23 -13.34 -19.72
CA ARG A 201 7.68 -14.48 -18.99
C ARG A 201 7.18 -14.06 -17.61
N GLU A 202 7.96 -13.27 -16.87
CA GLU A 202 7.57 -12.77 -15.55
C GLU A 202 6.38 -11.80 -15.66
N LYS A 203 6.36 -10.92 -16.68
CA LYS A 203 5.18 -10.07 -16.96
C LYS A 203 3.91 -10.88 -17.20
N ASN A 204 4.03 -11.99 -17.93
CA ASN A 204 2.91 -12.88 -18.20
C ASN A 204 2.49 -13.66 -16.95
N GLU A 205 3.42 -14.00 -16.06
CA GLU A 205 3.11 -14.61 -14.77
C GLU A 205 2.32 -13.64 -13.87
N ASP A 206 2.74 -12.37 -13.79
CA ASP A 206 2.00 -11.34 -13.07
C ASP A 206 0.59 -11.15 -13.62
N LEU A 207 0.44 -11.11 -14.96
CA LEU A 207 -0.87 -11.02 -15.58
C LEU A 207 -1.74 -12.25 -15.25
N ARG A 208 -1.19 -13.47 -15.29
CA ARG A 208 -1.94 -14.69 -14.93
C ARG A 208 -2.38 -14.68 -13.47
N ASN A 209 -1.50 -14.23 -12.58
CA ASN A 209 -1.79 -14.10 -11.15
C ASN A 209 -2.90 -13.07 -10.91
N LEU A 210 -2.87 -11.92 -11.60
CA LEU A 210 -3.98 -10.96 -11.60
C LEU A 210 -5.28 -11.59 -12.09
N LYS A 211 -5.27 -12.30 -13.22
CA LYS A 211 -6.46 -13.00 -13.74
C LYS A 211 -7.02 -14.01 -12.73
N SER A 212 -6.14 -14.68 -11.98
CA SER A 212 -6.52 -15.59 -10.90
C SER A 212 -7.15 -14.85 -9.71
N ALA A 213 -6.61 -13.68 -9.33
CA ALA A 213 -7.21 -12.84 -8.29
C ALA A 213 -8.64 -12.43 -8.64
N PHE A 214 -8.90 -12.15 -9.92
CA PHE A 214 -10.21 -11.79 -10.49
C PHE A 214 -10.87 -12.94 -11.27
N SER A 215 -10.82 -14.17 -10.73
CA SER A 215 -11.24 -15.37 -11.50
C SER A 215 -12.73 -15.43 -11.86
N ASP A 216 -13.55 -14.52 -11.34
CA ASP A 216 -15.00 -14.47 -11.64
C ASP A 216 -15.29 -13.53 -12.83
N VAL A 217 -14.25 -12.85 -13.35
CA VAL A 217 -14.27 -12.06 -14.59
C VAL A 217 -13.91 -12.94 -15.78
N LYS A 218 -14.54 -12.68 -16.93
CA LYS A 218 -14.22 -13.34 -18.20
C LYS A 218 -13.11 -12.60 -18.93
N TRP A 219 -12.07 -13.34 -19.31
CA TRP A 219 -10.85 -12.79 -19.89
C TRP A 219 -10.73 -13.16 -21.37
N LYS A 220 -10.25 -12.23 -22.19
CA LYS A 220 -9.83 -12.54 -23.55
C LYS A 220 -8.44 -13.16 -23.53
N GLY A 221 -8.35 -14.42 -23.94
CA GLY A 221 -7.08 -15.13 -24.12
C GLY A 221 -6.21 -15.30 -22.85
N GLU A 222 -5.14 -16.07 -22.99
CA GLU A 222 -4.26 -16.43 -21.87
C GLU A 222 -3.16 -15.38 -21.57
N GLY A 223 -2.94 -14.41 -22.45
CA GLY A 223 -1.85 -13.41 -22.33
C GLY A 223 -2.24 -11.97 -22.64
N GLU A 224 -3.52 -11.68 -22.83
CA GLU A 224 -3.99 -10.34 -23.17
C GLU A 224 -4.45 -9.59 -21.93
N TYR A 225 -4.25 -8.28 -21.93
CA TYR A 225 -4.76 -7.33 -20.93
C TYR A 225 -6.23 -6.97 -21.20
N GLU A 226 -6.99 -7.88 -21.82
CA GLU A 226 -8.35 -7.61 -22.29
C GLU A 226 -9.40 -8.46 -21.55
N ILE A 227 -10.54 -7.83 -21.27
CA ILE A 227 -11.70 -8.41 -20.58
C ILE A 227 -12.83 -8.57 -21.61
N ASP A 228 -13.60 -9.66 -21.52
CA ASP A 228 -14.79 -9.88 -22.35
C ASP A 228 -15.97 -9.03 -21.85
N ASP A 229 -16.67 -8.39 -22.78
CA ASP A 229 -17.90 -7.61 -22.52
C ASP A 229 -19.05 -8.47 -21.97
#